data_AF-K4D1M8-F1
#
_entry.id   AF-K4D1M8-F1
#
_cell.length_a   1.000
_cell.length_b   1.000
_cell.length_c   1.000
_cell.angle_alpha   90.00
_cell.angle_beta   90.00
_cell.angle_gamma   90.00
#
_symmetry.space_group_name_H-M   'P 1'
#
loop_
_entity.id
_entity.type
_entity.pdbx_description
1 polymer ?
#
loop_
_entity_poly.entity_id
_entity_poly.type
_entity_poly.pdbx_seq_one_letter_code
_entity_poly.pdbx_strand_id
1 'polypeptide(L)'
;MALCTWKEIFRTRPYPNFTCLITFILTFQNNNYKYGPCGRAIGVDLLNNPDLVATDPVISFKTAIWFWMTPHSPKSSCHDVIIGRWNPSAGDLSANRLPGFGVITNIINGGLECGYGNENRVQDRIGFYRRYCGILGVSTGDNLDCGNQRSFGS
;
A
#
# COMPACT_ATOMS: atom_id res chain seq x y z
N MET A 1 -2.97 7.99 18.31
CA MET A 1 -1.73 7.26 18.64
C MET A 1 -1.57 6.17 17.58
N ALA A 2 -0.63 6.17 16.63
CA ALA A 2 0.37 7.15 16.22
C ALA A 2 0.34 7.23 14.67
N LEU A 3 0.15 8.44 14.14
CA LEU A 3 0.22 8.74 12.72
C LEU A 3 1.69 8.96 12.35
N CYS A 4 2.38 7.93 11.86
CA CYS A 4 3.58 8.17 11.04
C CYS A 4 3.12 8.44 9.62
N THR A 5 2.92 9.71 9.31
CA THR A 5 2.72 10.18 7.94
C THR A 5 4.06 10.10 7.18
N TRP A 6 3.99 9.82 5.88
CA TRP A 6 5.11 9.65 4.94
C TRP A 6 6.16 10.79 4.93
N LYS A 7 5.87 11.91 5.59
CA LYS A 7 6.72 13.11 5.70
C LYS A 7 8.06 12.87 6.39
N GLU A 8 8.19 11.83 7.23
CA GLU A 8 9.43 11.50 7.95
C GLU A 8 10.37 10.57 7.15
N ILE A 9 9.98 10.10 5.96
CA ILE A 9 10.74 9.08 5.20
C ILE A 9 11.98 9.67 4.49
N PHE A 10 12.05 10.99 4.24
CA PHE A 10 13.15 11.60 3.49
C PHE A 10 13.84 12.80 4.16
N ARG A 11 13.46 13.17 5.38
CA ARG A 11 14.22 14.15 6.17
C ARG A 11 15.27 13.43 7.00
N THR A 12 16.50 13.52 6.50
CA THR A 12 17.78 13.25 7.19
C THR A 12 17.66 13.33 8.72
N ARG A 13 17.58 12.17 9.38
CA ARG A 13 18.03 12.02 10.77
C ARG A 13 19.07 10.91 10.85
N PRO A 14 20.20 11.14 11.55
CA PRO A 14 21.31 10.22 11.56
C PRO A 14 21.14 9.18 12.67
N TYR A 15 20.19 8.23 12.56
CA TYR A 15 20.21 7.00 13.37
C TYR A 15 19.56 5.82 12.62
N PRO A 16 20.14 4.61 12.66
CA PRO A 16 19.95 3.57 11.66
C PRO A 16 18.86 2.60 12.07
N ASN A 17 17.59 2.94 11.87
CA ASN A 17 16.50 2.02 12.16
C ASN A 17 15.55 1.97 10.96
N PHE A 18 15.68 0.92 10.14
CA PHE A 18 14.81 0.56 8.99
C PHE A 18 13.35 0.23 9.40
N THR A 19 12.96 0.53 10.64
CA THR A 19 11.78 0.06 11.36
C THR A 19 10.45 0.59 10.81
N CYS A 20 10.45 1.64 10.00
CA CYS A 20 9.22 2.39 9.72
C CYS A 20 8.49 2.00 8.42
N LEU A 21 9.18 1.45 7.42
CA LEU A 21 8.61 1.35 6.06
C LEU A 21 7.62 0.17 5.89
N ILE A 22 7.82 -0.92 6.62
CA ILE A 22 7.16 -2.21 6.34
C ILE A 22 6.20 -2.64 7.45
N THR A 23 6.46 -2.21 8.69
CA THR A 23 5.57 -2.40 9.84
C THR A 23 4.17 -1.82 9.60
N PHE A 24 4.01 -0.83 8.71
CA PHE A 24 2.71 -0.17 8.46
C PHE A 24 1.70 -1.02 7.67
N ILE A 25 2.15 -1.93 6.80
CA ILE A 25 1.24 -2.73 5.94
C ILE A 25 0.46 -3.77 6.76
N LEU A 26 1.09 -4.32 7.80
CA LEU A 26 0.53 -5.39 8.61
C LEU A 26 -0.16 -4.91 9.90
N THR A 27 0.08 -3.67 10.35
CA THR A 27 -0.43 -3.16 11.64
C THR A 27 -1.87 -2.64 11.62
N PHE A 28 -2.51 -2.47 10.46
CA PHE A 28 -3.83 -1.80 10.37
C PHE A 28 -5.06 -2.72 10.30
N GLN A 29 -4.88 -4.04 10.43
CA GLN A 29 -5.97 -5.01 10.54
C GLN A 29 -5.54 -6.03 11.58
N ASN A 30 -6.16 -5.98 12.77
CA ASN A 30 -6.04 -6.91 13.91
C ASN A 30 -4.92 -7.95 13.75
N ASN A 31 -3.82 -7.85 14.51
CA ASN A 31 -2.52 -8.54 14.33
C ASN A 31 -2.58 -10.01 13.82
N ASN A 32 -3.65 -10.77 14.10
CA ASN A 32 -3.85 -12.12 13.58
C ASN A 32 -4.28 -12.23 12.10
N TYR A 33 -5.03 -11.27 11.55
CA TYR A 33 -5.69 -11.43 10.25
C TYR A 33 -4.71 -11.36 9.07
N LYS A 34 -3.59 -10.65 9.20
CA LYS A 34 -2.56 -10.54 8.15
C LYS A 34 -1.24 -11.26 8.46
N TYR A 35 -0.75 -11.21 9.71
CA TYR A 35 0.51 -11.89 10.06
C TYR A 35 0.41 -13.41 9.87
N GLY A 36 -0.75 -14.02 10.14
CA GLY A 36 -0.98 -15.46 9.92
C GLY A 36 -0.89 -15.87 8.45
N PRO A 37 -1.75 -15.33 7.55
CA PRO A 37 -1.67 -15.63 6.12
C PRO A 37 -0.33 -15.26 5.49
N CYS A 38 0.25 -14.11 5.85
CA CYS A 38 1.56 -13.68 5.37
C CYS A 38 2.66 -14.65 5.82
N GLY A 39 2.71 -14.96 7.12
CA GLY A 39 3.67 -15.88 7.71
C GLY A 39 3.63 -17.26 7.06
N ARG A 40 2.42 -17.81 6.86
CA ARG A 40 2.24 -19.07 6.11
C ARG A 40 2.76 -18.98 4.68
N ALA A 41 2.52 -17.88 3.98
CA ALA A 41 2.94 -17.71 2.59
C ALA A 41 4.47 -17.58 2.45
N ILE A 42 5.15 -16.97 3.43
CA ILE A 42 6.60 -16.76 3.39
C ILE A 42 7.40 -17.80 4.18
N GLY A 43 6.73 -18.74 4.85
CA GLY A 43 7.35 -19.80 5.65
C GLY A 43 7.93 -19.34 7.00
N VAL A 44 7.35 -18.29 7.61
CA VAL A 44 7.83 -17.70 8.87
C VAL A 44 6.66 -17.57 9.85
N ASP A 45 6.85 -17.93 11.11
CA ASP A 45 5.82 -17.75 12.15
C ASP A 45 5.76 -16.30 12.64
N LEU A 46 5.10 -15.48 11.81
CA LEU A 46 4.87 -14.07 12.08
C LEU A 46 3.77 -13.81 13.12
N LEU A 47 2.95 -14.81 13.49
CA LEU A 47 1.93 -14.64 14.53
C LEU A 47 2.56 -14.55 15.92
N ASN A 48 3.52 -15.44 16.18
CA ASN A 48 4.22 -15.46 17.47
C ASN A 48 5.47 -14.58 17.47
N ASN A 49 6.02 -14.25 16.29
CA ASN A 49 7.24 -13.44 16.15
C ASN A 49 7.04 -12.22 15.23
N PRO A 50 6.12 -11.30 15.55
CA PRO A 50 5.81 -10.15 14.68
C PRO A 50 6.98 -9.17 14.51
N ASP A 51 7.89 -9.11 15.49
CA ASP A 51 9.07 -8.22 15.47
C ASP A 51 10.06 -8.56 14.36
N LEU A 52 10.01 -9.78 13.79
CA LEU A 52 10.81 -10.17 12.64
C LEU A 52 10.57 -9.26 11.43
N VAL A 53 9.36 -8.73 11.28
CA VAL A 53 9.03 -7.79 10.20
C VAL A 53 9.83 -6.49 10.33
N ALA A 54 10.17 -6.09 11.55
CA ALA A 54 10.88 -4.85 11.85
C ALA A 54 12.39 -5.03 12.01
N THR A 55 12.86 -6.26 12.23
CA THR A 55 14.26 -6.57 12.59
C THR A 55 15.01 -7.35 11.51
N ASP A 56 14.33 -8.18 10.72
CA ASP A 56 14.93 -8.91 9.60
C ASP A 56 14.59 -8.23 8.27
N PRO A 57 15.59 -7.69 7.53
CA PRO A 57 15.34 -6.94 6.31
C PRO A 57 14.73 -7.79 5.18
N VAL A 58 15.08 -9.07 5.09
CA VAL A 58 14.55 -9.98 4.05
C VAL A 58 13.09 -10.31 4.34
N ILE A 59 12.77 -10.64 5.60
CA ILE A 59 11.38 -10.86 6.04
C ILE A 59 10.56 -9.59 5.80
N SER A 60 11.13 -8.44 6.15
CA SER A 60 10.51 -7.14 5.89
C SER A 60 10.07 -7.02 4.42
N PHE A 61 11.00 -7.12 3.46
CA PHE A 61 10.65 -7.01 2.04
C PHE A 61 9.68 -8.09 1.57
N LYS A 62 9.82 -9.33 2.06
CA LYS A 62 8.89 -10.42 1.73
C LYS A 62 7.47 -10.07 2.14
N THR A 63 7.25 -9.47 3.30
CA THR A 63 5.90 -9.09 3.74
C THR A 63 5.28 -7.98 2.87
N ALA A 64 6.09 -6.99 2.46
CA ALA A 64 5.63 -5.92 1.58
C ALA A 64 5.26 -6.45 0.18
N ILE A 65 6.10 -7.31 -0.39
CA ILE A 65 5.83 -7.97 -1.68
C ILE A 65 4.60 -8.88 -1.56
N TRP A 66 4.49 -9.67 -0.48
CA TRP A 66 3.33 -10.51 -0.26
C TRP A 66 2.03 -9.70 -0.28
N PHE A 67 1.98 -8.56 0.42
CA PHE A 67 0.81 -7.69 0.41
C PHE A 67 0.54 -7.12 -0.99
N TRP A 68 1.59 -6.71 -1.72
CA TRP A 68 1.46 -6.18 -3.08
C TRP A 68 0.87 -7.20 -4.07
N MET A 69 1.19 -8.48 -3.87
CA MET A 69 0.80 -9.59 -4.76
C MET A 69 -0.51 -10.27 -4.34
N THR A 70 -0.97 -10.09 -3.10
CA THR A 70 -2.10 -10.86 -2.56
C THR A 70 -3.42 -10.07 -2.69
N PRO A 71 -4.41 -10.57 -3.44
CA PRO A 71 -5.73 -9.97 -3.47
C PRO A 71 -6.46 -10.16 -2.13
N HIS A 72 -7.21 -9.15 -1.71
CA HIS A 72 -8.00 -9.16 -0.47
C HIS A 72 -9.42 -8.72 -0.78
N SER A 73 -10.28 -9.66 -1.21
CA SER A 73 -11.66 -9.37 -1.63
C SER A 73 -12.38 -8.42 -0.68
N PRO A 74 -13.03 -7.34 -1.19
CA PRO A 74 -13.30 -7.05 -2.60
C PRO A 74 -12.12 -6.40 -3.38
N LYS A 75 -10.97 -6.18 -2.74
CA LYS A 75 -9.80 -5.55 -3.35
C LYS A 75 -9.03 -6.57 -4.20
N SER A 76 -8.61 -6.16 -5.39
CA SER A 76 -7.60 -6.88 -6.17
C SER A 76 -6.21 -6.72 -5.55
N SER A 77 -5.21 -7.41 -6.12
CA SER A 77 -3.81 -7.16 -5.77
C SER A 77 -3.35 -5.84 -6.40
N CYS A 78 -2.44 -5.13 -5.72
CA CYS A 78 -1.80 -3.94 -6.31
C CYS A 78 -1.05 -4.29 -7.59
N HIS A 79 -0.46 -5.50 -7.63
CA HIS A 79 0.23 -6.01 -8.81
C HIS A 79 -0.69 -6.10 -10.02
N ASP A 80 -1.85 -6.75 -9.92
CA ASP A 80 -2.77 -6.91 -11.05
C ASP A 80 -3.26 -5.57 -11.60
N VAL A 81 -3.41 -4.55 -10.74
CA VAL A 81 -3.74 -3.19 -11.18
C VAL A 81 -2.62 -2.60 -12.03
N ILE A 82 -1.37 -2.59 -11.53
CA ILE A 82 -0.29 -1.85 -12.19
C ILE A 82 0.16 -2.50 -13.51
N ILE A 83 -0.03 -3.82 -13.67
CA ILE A 83 0.26 -4.53 -14.92
C ILE A 83 -0.95 -4.66 -15.85
N GLY A 84 -2.08 -4.03 -15.51
CA GLY A 84 -3.28 -3.99 -16.37
C GLY A 84 -4.08 -5.29 -16.44
N ARG A 85 -3.95 -6.18 -15.47
CA ARG A 85 -4.73 -7.44 -15.36
C ARG A 85 -6.04 -7.28 -14.59
N TRP A 86 -6.15 -6.25 -13.76
CA TRP A 86 -7.38 -5.96 -13.04
C TRP A 86 -8.41 -5.29 -13.94
N ASN A 87 -9.55 -5.93 -14.13
CA ASN A 87 -10.71 -5.35 -14.81
C ASN A 87 -11.72 -4.84 -13.77
N PRO A 88 -12.01 -3.53 -13.72
CA PRO A 88 -12.98 -2.96 -12.77
C PRO A 88 -14.37 -3.59 -12.94
N SER A 89 -15.01 -3.95 -11.82
CA SER A 89 -16.40 -4.37 -11.82
C SER A 89 -17.35 -3.18 -12.05
N ALA A 90 -18.63 -3.44 -12.31
CA ALA A 90 -19.64 -2.39 -12.35
C ALA A 90 -19.68 -1.56 -11.04
N GLY A 91 -19.45 -2.21 -9.90
CA GLY A 91 -19.34 -1.54 -8.60
C GLY A 91 -18.12 -0.62 -8.51
N ASP A 92 -17.00 -1.02 -9.09
CA ASP A 92 -15.78 -0.21 -9.16
C ASP A 92 -15.98 1.03 -10.04
N LEU A 93 -16.57 0.84 -11.21
CA LEU A 93 -16.89 1.95 -12.12
C LEU A 93 -17.84 2.96 -11.47
N SER A 94 -18.90 2.48 -10.80
CA SER A 94 -19.85 3.36 -10.08
C SER A 94 -19.21 4.10 -8.90
N ALA A 95 -18.11 3.57 -8.37
CA ALA A 95 -17.31 4.16 -7.30
C ALA A 95 -16.12 4.98 -7.81
N ASN A 96 -16.04 5.23 -9.11
CA ASN A 96 -14.96 5.95 -9.78
C ASN A 96 -13.58 5.28 -9.62
N ARG A 97 -13.53 3.98 -9.33
CA ARG A 97 -12.29 3.20 -9.19
C ARG A 97 -11.84 2.71 -10.57
N LEU A 98 -10.95 3.48 -11.19
CA LEU A 98 -10.37 3.19 -12.50
C LEU A 98 -8.93 2.64 -12.37
N PRO A 99 -8.42 1.90 -13.36
CA PRO A 99 -7.04 1.42 -13.35
C PRO A 99 -6.05 2.59 -13.28
N GLY A 100 -5.09 2.50 -12.36
CA GLY A 100 -4.06 3.53 -12.15
C GLY A 100 -3.52 3.54 -10.72
N PHE A 101 -2.59 4.45 -10.44
CA PHE A 101 -1.94 4.53 -9.13
C PHE A 101 -2.92 4.94 -8.00
N GLY A 102 -3.99 5.67 -8.33
CA GLY A 102 -5.01 6.08 -7.38
C GLY A 102 -5.74 4.89 -6.75
N VAL A 103 -6.14 3.89 -7.55
CA VAL A 103 -6.82 2.71 -6.99
C VAL A 103 -5.87 1.84 -6.16
N ILE A 104 -4.56 1.85 -6.46
CA ILE A 104 -3.54 1.21 -5.61
C ILE A 104 -3.50 1.89 -4.22
N THR A 105 -3.54 3.22 -4.19
CA THR A 105 -3.66 3.97 -2.93
C THR A 105 -4.95 3.58 -2.18
N ASN A 106 -6.05 3.40 -2.90
CA ASN A 106 -7.33 2.95 -2.34
C ASN A 106 -7.24 1.52 -1.75
N ILE A 107 -6.55 0.60 -2.42
CA ILE A 107 -6.28 -0.76 -1.91
C ILE A 107 -5.51 -0.70 -0.58
N ILE A 108 -4.45 0.12 -0.54
CA ILE A 108 -3.54 0.25 0.61
C ILE A 108 -4.26 0.87 1.82
N ASN A 109 -4.88 2.05 1.66
CA ASN A 109 -5.43 2.80 2.79
C ASN A 109 -6.64 3.69 2.42
N GLY A 110 -7.46 3.23 1.47
CA GLY A 110 -8.55 4.04 0.91
C GLY A 110 -9.56 4.55 1.92
N GLY A 111 -9.85 3.78 2.99
CA GLY A 111 -10.79 4.21 4.04
C GLY A 111 -10.33 5.44 4.83
N LEU A 112 -9.05 5.83 4.74
CA LEU A 112 -8.51 7.02 5.40
C LEU A 112 -8.02 8.08 4.40
N GLU A 113 -7.81 7.73 3.14
CA GLU A 113 -7.10 8.56 2.17
C GLU A 113 -7.91 8.88 0.90
N CYS A 114 -8.93 8.10 0.56
CA CYS A 114 -9.66 8.23 -0.70
C CYS A 114 -11.11 8.68 -0.46
N GLY A 115 -11.66 9.45 -1.40
CA GLY A 115 -13.03 9.99 -1.31
C GLY A 115 -13.15 11.34 -0.58
N TYR A 116 -12.02 11.96 -0.22
CA TYR A 116 -11.96 13.22 0.54
C TYR A 116 -11.41 14.40 -0.29
N GLY A 117 -11.43 14.29 -1.63
CA GLY A 117 -10.85 15.31 -2.51
C GLY A 117 -9.32 15.35 -2.44
N ASN A 118 -8.75 16.54 -2.35
CA ASN A 118 -7.29 16.71 -2.37
C ASN A 118 -6.65 16.42 -0.99
N GLU A 119 -6.23 15.17 -0.79
CA GLU A 119 -5.62 14.71 0.46
C GLU A 119 -4.08 14.72 0.38
N ASN A 120 -3.43 15.40 1.33
CA ASN A 120 -1.97 15.57 1.35
C ASN A 120 -1.21 14.23 1.39
N ARG A 121 -1.74 13.21 2.08
CA ARG A 121 -1.14 11.87 2.11
C ARG A 121 -1.11 11.21 0.73
N VAL A 122 -2.17 11.40 -0.06
CA VAL A 122 -2.25 10.89 -1.43
C VAL A 122 -1.27 11.64 -2.33
N GLN A 123 -1.18 12.97 -2.20
CA GLN A 123 -0.22 13.76 -2.96
C GLN A 123 1.24 13.37 -2.68
N ASP A 124 1.57 13.01 -1.43
CA ASP A 124 2.92 12.55 -1.08
C ASP A 124 3.25 11.21 -1.77
N ARG A 125 2.30 10.27 -1.82
CA ARG A 125 2.45 9.00 -2.56
C ARG A 125 2.66 9.25 -4.06
N ILE A 126 1.86 10.15 -4.64
CA ILE A 126 1.98 10.54 -6.05
C ILE A 126 3.35 11.18 -6.33
N GLY A 127 3.87 11.99 -5.38
CA GLY A 127 5.19 12.60 -5.47
C GLY A 127 6.31 11.57 -5.61
N PHE A 128 6.32 10.53 -4.77
CA PHE A 128 7.29 9.44 -4.88
C PHE A 128 7.13 8.65 -6.18
N TYR A 129 5.90 8.31 -6.54
CA TYR A 129 5.62 7.58 -7.77
C TYR A 129 6.13 8.34 -9.01
N ARG A 130 5.83 9.65 -9.12
CA ARG A 130 6.34 10.52 -10.19
C ARG A 130 7.86 10.56 -10.22
N ARG A 131 8.51 10.72 -9.06
CA ARG A 131 9.97 10.75 -8.97
C ARG A 131 10.59 9.45 -9.49
N TYR A 132 10.06 8.29 -9.08
CA TYR A 132 10.61 7.01 -9.50
C TYR A 132 10.32 6.70 -10.97
N CYS A 133 9.14 7.02 -11.47
CA CYS A 133 8.84 6.93 -12.91
C CYS A 133 9.80 7.81 -13.74
N GLY A 134 10.10 9.02 -13.27
CA GLY A 134 11.06 9.91 -13.91
C GLY A 134 12.48 9.35 -13.94
N ILE A 135 12.95 8.75 -12.85
CA ILE A 135 14.27 8.07 -12.79
C ILE A 135 14.32 6.88 -13.75
N LEU A 136 13.24 6.10 -13.84
CA LEU A 136 13.15 4.91 -14.68
C LEU A 136 12.84 5.21 -16.15
N GLY A 137 12.54 6.47 -16.51
CA GLY A 137 12.19 6.86 -17.87
C GLY A 137 10.85 6.30 -18.37
N VAL A 138 9.90 6.03 -17.46
CA VAL A 138 8.59 5.47 -17.79
C VAL A 138 7.47 6.47 -17.50
N SER A 139 6.37 6.38 -18.26
CA SER A 139 5.16 7.16 -17.97
C SER A 139 4.52 6.72 -16.66
N THR A 140 3.96 7.66 -15.91
CA THR A 140 3.17 7.37 -14.70
C THR A 140 1.81 6.76 -15.03
N GLY A 141 1.33 6.96 -16.26
CA GLY A 141 -0.06 6.71 -16.64
C GLY A 141 -1.04 7.72 -16.04
N ASP A 142 -2.33 7.44 -16.23
CA ASP A 142 -3.45 8.24 -15.75
C ASP A 142 -3.97 7.78 -14.38
N ASN A 143 -5.02 8.43 -13.88
CA ASN A 143 -5.72 8.06 -12.64
C ASN A 143 -4.79 7.93 -11.42
N LEU A 144 -3.90 8.90 -11.23
CA LEU A 144 -2.90 8.88 -10.16
C LEU A 144 -3.48 9.12 -8.77
N ASP A 145 -4.62 9.78 -8.69
CA ASP A 145 -5.25 10.24 -7.45
C ASP A 145 -6.52 9.44 -7.13
N CYS A 146 -6.91 9.42 -5.86
CA CYS A 146 -8.11 8.73 -5.38
C CYS A 146 -9.11 9.62 -4.63
N GLY A 147 -8.97 10.95 -4.72
CA GLY A 147 -9.80 11.92 -4.02
C GLY A 147 -11.28 11.82 -4.33
N ASN A 148 -11.64 11.38 -5.54
CA ASN A 148 -13.01 11.16 -5.98
C ASN A 148 -13.40 9.67 -6.06
N GLN A 149 -12.57 8.76 -5.53
CA GLN A 149 -12.86 7.33 -5.51
C GLN A 149 -13.52 6.95 -4.20
N ARG A 150 -14.63 6.21 -4.24
CA ARG A 150 -15.16 5.61 -3.01
C ARG A 150 -14.24 4.50 -2.54
N SER A 151 -13.99 4.45 -1.23
CA SER A 151 -13.13 3.43 -0.64
C SER A 151 -13.68 2.01 -0.87
N PHE A 152 -12.81 1.00 -0.93
CA PHE A 152 -13.27 -0.39 -0.97
C PHE A 152 -13.90 -0.79 0.38
N GLY A 153 -15.12 -1.32 0.36
CA GLY A 153 -15.84 -1.79 1.55
C GLY A 153 -16.65 -0.72 2.29
N SER A 154 -16.83 0.46 1.68
CA SER A 154 -17.73 1.54 2.15
C SER A 154 -18.97 1.70 1.29
#